data_AF-A0A9D2KPV8-F1
#
_entry.id   AF-A0A9D2KPV8-F1
#
_cell.length_a   1.000
_cell.length_b   1.000
_cell.length_c   1.000
_cell.angle_alpha   90.00
_cell.angle_beta   90.00
_cell.angle_gamma   90.00
#
_symmetry.space_group_name_H-M   'P 1'
#
loop_
_entity.id
_entity.type
_entity.pdbx_description
1 polymer ?
#
loop_
_entity_poly.entity_id
_entity_poly.type
_entity_poly.pdbx_seq_one_letter_code
_entity_poly.pdbx_strand_id
1 'polypeptide(L)'
;MLDLKFVRENPDIVKQNIKNKFQDSKLPLVDEVIELDSQNRAAKAEADNLRASRNKLSKQIGALMGQGKKDEAEEIKRQVGENAKRLEELEALEKELEEKIL
;
A
#
# COMPACT_ATOMS: atom_id res chain seq x y z
N MET A 1 18.87 -12.41 0.54
CA MET A 1 17.95 -11.51 -0.19
C MET A 1 18.65 -10.18 -0.36
N LEU A 2 18.66 -9.60 -1.56
CA LEU A 2 19.22 -8.26 -1.79
C LEU A 2 18.31 -7.25 -1.08
N ASP A 3 18.89 -6.24 -0.43
CA ASP A 3 18.08 -5.22 0.25
C ASP A 3 17.35 -4.37 -0.79
N LEU A 4 16.02 -4.42 -0.77
CA LEU A 4 15.15 -3.67 -1.68
C LEU A 4 15.35 -2.15 -1.56
N LYS A 5 15.71 -1.67 -0.35
CA LYS A 5 16.09 -0.28 -0.14
C LYS A 5 17.34 0.08 -0.95
N PHE A 6 18.34 -0.81 -0.96
CA PHE A 6 19.55 -0.60 -1.74
C PHE A 6 19.27 -0.57 -3.24
N VAL A 7 18.41 -1.47 -3.74
CA VAL A 7 18.00 -1.50 -5.17
C VAL A 7 17.32 -0.19 -5.58
N ARG A 8 16.44 0.34 -4.73
CA ARG A 8 15.74 1.61 -4.95
C ARG A 8 16.65 2.82 -4.88
N GLU A 9 17.57 2.86 -3.93
CA GLU A 9 18.48 4.00 -3.74
C GLU A 9 19.65 3.99 -4.74
N ASN A 10 20.03 2.81 -5.24
CA ASN A 10 21.21 2.63 -6.09
C ASN A 10 20.93 1.74 -7.33
N PRO A 11 19.89 2.03 -8.14
CA PRO A 11 19.50 1.17 -9.26
C PRO A 11 20.62 1.01 -10.29
N ASP A 12 21.37 2.07 -10.56
CA ASP A 12 22.48 2.05 -11.52
C ASP A 12 23.63 1.16 -11.06
N ILE A 13 23.93 1.13 -9.76
CA ILE A 13 24.96 0.25 -9.19
C ILE A 13 24.54 -1.21 -9.36
N VAL A 14 23.27 -1.52 -9.11
CA VAL A 14 22.72 -2.87 -9.30
C VAL A 14 22.76 -3.28 -10.78
N LYS A 15 22.31 -2.40 -11.69
CA LYS A 15 22.36 -2.64 -13.14
C LYS A 15 23.79 -2.83 -13.64
N GLN A 16 24.73 -2.02 -13.18
CA GLN A 16 26.14 -2.16 -13.56
C GLN A 16 26.74 -3.48 -13.04
N ASN A 17 26.36 -3.92 -11.84
CA ASN A 17 26.80 -5.21 -11.31
C ASN A 17 26.25 -6.39 -12.15
N ILE A 18 25.00 -6.31 -12.58
CA ILE A 18 24.37 -7.28 -13.49
C ILE A 18 25.14 -7.36 -14.82
N LYS A 19 25.49 -6.22 -15.42
CA LYS A 19 26.32 -6.14 -16.64
C LYS A 19 27.70 -6.75 -16.44
N ASN A 20 28.37 -6.43 -15.33
CA ASN A 20 29.68 -6.99 -14.99
C ASN A 20 29.65 -8.52 -14.82
N LYS A 21 28.47 -9.08 -14.52
CA LYS A 21 28.23 -10.52 -14.42
C LYS A 21 27.71 -11.14 -15.71
N PHE A 22 27.62 -10.38 -16.81
CA PHE A 22 27.09 -10.82 -18.11
C PHE A 22 25.64 -11.34 -18.03
N GLN A 23 24.82 -10.71 -17.17
CA GLN A 23 23.42 -11.10 -16.92
C GLN A 23 22.44 -10.06 -17.49
N ASP A 24 22.72 -9.49 -18.67
CA ASP A 24 21.97 -8.36 -19.24
C ASP A 24 20.46 -8.61 -19.38
N SER A 25 20.05 -9.87 -19.54
CA SER A 25 18.63 -10.28 -19.53
C SER A 25 17.89 -9.93 -18.23
N LYS A 26 18.61 -9.69 -17.13
CA LYS A 26 18.05 -9.31 -15.82
C LYS A 26 17.97 -7.81 -15.59
N LEU A 27 18.51 -6.98 -16.49
CA LEU A 27 18.45 -5.52 -16.34
C LEU A 27 17.02 -4.99 -16.19
N PRO A 28 16.02 -5.48 -16.96
CA PRO A 28 14.64 -5.04 -16.79
C PRO A 28 14.04 -5.41 -15.43
N LEU A 29 14.52 -6.50 -14.80
CA LEU A 29 14.02 -6.96 -13.49
C LEU A 29 14.31 -5.93 -12.39
N VAL A 30 15.37 -5.13 -12.52
CA VAL A 30 15.67 -4.07 -11.55
C VAL A 30 14.55 -3.02 -11.55
N ASP A 31 14.11 -2.60 -12.73
CA ASP A 31 13.05 -1.60 -12.87
C ASP A 31 11.69 -2.18 -12.44
N GLU A 32 11.42 -3.43 -12.81
CA GLU A 32 10.20 -4.15 -12.40
C GLU A 32 10.09 -4.27 -10.88
N VAL A 33 11.17 -4.68 -10.20
CA VAL A 33 11.20 -4.81 -8.74
C VAL A 33 11.01 -3.46 -8.05
N ILE A 34 11.58 -2.38 -8.58
CA ILE A 34 11.38 -1.02 -8.04
C ILE A 34 9.92 -0.56 -8.19
N GLU A 35 9.30 -0.87 -9.32
CA GLU A 35 7.89 -0.54 -9.57
C GLU A 35 6.97 -1.32 -8.62
N LEU A 36 7.20 -2.64 -8.48
CA LEU A 36 6.46 -3.48 -7.53
C LEU A 36 6.62 -3.00 -6.08
N ASP A 37 7.84 -2.63 -5.66
CA ASP A 37 8.08 -2.01 -4.34
C ASP A 37 7.29 -0.71 -4.16
N SER A 38 7.26 0.14 -5.18
CA SER A 38 6.50 1.40 -5.16
C SER A 38 5.01 1.14 -4.95
N GLN A 39 4.43 0.20 -5.70
CA GLN A 39 3.03 -0.19 -5.57
C GLN A 39 2.75 -0.80 -4.19
N ASN A 40 3.64 -1.66 -3.69
CA ASN A 40 3.48 -2.30 -2.38
C ASN A 40 3.46 -1.25 -1.25
N ARG A 41 4.39 -0.29 -1.30
CA ARG A 41 4.44 0.80 -0.32
C ARG A 41 3.25 1.74 -0.42
N ALA A 42 2.76 2.02 -1.63
CA ALA A 42 1.56 2.82 -1.84
C ALA A 42 0.32 2.13 -1.24
N ALA A 43 0.16 0.82 -1.49
CA ALA A 43 -0.93 0.03 -0.94
C ALA A 43 -0.89 0.01 0.60
N LYS A 44 0.29 -0.26 1.20
CA LYS A 44 0.53 -0.20 2.65
C LYS A 44 0.16 1.14 3.25
N ALA A 45 0.59 2.23 2.61
CA ALA A 45 0.27 3.58 3.07
C ALA A 45 -1.24 3.89 2.98
N GLU A 46 -1.91 3.46 1.91
CA GLU A 46 -3.36 3.62 1.75
C GLU A 46 -4.12 2.82 2.82
N ALA A 47 -3.73 1.56 3.05
CA ALA A 47 -4.33 0.69 4.06
C ALA A 47 -4.20 1.29 5.47
N ASP A 48 -3.01 1.77 5.83
CA ASP A 48 -2.78 2.43 7.13
C ASP A 48 -3.59 3.71 7.29
N ASN A 49 -3.70 4.51 6.22
CA ASN A 49 -4.55 5.70 6.22
C ASN A 49 -6.03 5.35 6.41
N LEU A 50 -6.52 4.29 5.78
CA LEU A 50 -7.90 3.81 5.94
C LEU A 50 -8.16 3.29 7.36
N ARG A 51 -7.22 2.53 7.95
CA ARG A 51 -7.29 2.08 9.35
C ARG A 51 -7.36 3.27 10.32
N ALA A 52 -6.53 4.29 10.10
CA ALA A 52 -6.54 5.51 10.89
C ALA A 52 -7.85 6.32 10.70
N SER A 53 -8.33 6.42 9.46
CA SER A 53 -9.58 7.09 9.10
C SER A 53 -10.77 6.43 9.77
N ARG A 54 -10.87 5.09 9.71
CA ARG A 54 -11.92 4.30 10.38
C ARG A 54 -12.07 4.67 11.84
N ASN A 55 -10.96 4.73 12.58
CA ASN A 55 -10.97 5.06 14.01
C ASN A 55 -11.47 6.50 14.28
N LYS A 56 -11.13 7.45 13.41
CA LYS A 56 -11.62 8.83 13.49
C LYS A 56 -13.13 8.91 13.18
N LEU A 57 -13.55 8.27 12.10
CA LEU A 57 -14.94 8.24 11.65
C LEU A 57 -15.84 7.53 12.69
N SER A 58 -15.40 6.44 13.31
CA SER A 58 -16.15 5.78 14.39
C SER A 58 -16.41 6.69 15.59
N LYS A 59 -15.44 7.53 15.98
CA LYS A 59 -15.64 8.54 17.04
C LYS A 59 -16.63 9.62 16.61
N GLN A 60 -16.55 10.08 15.36
CA GLN A 60 -17.49 11.05 14.80
C GLN A 60 -18.92 10.51 14.76
N ILE A 61 -19.13 9.25 14.36
CA ILE A 61 -20.44 8.59 14.38
C ILE A 61 -21.03 8.64 15.80
N GLY A 62 -20.27 8.24 16.82
CA GLY A 62 -20.74 8.27 18.20
C GLY A 62 -21.14 9.67 18.67
N ALA A 63 -20.36 10.69 18.29
CA ALA A 63 -20.67 12.09 18.60
C ALA A 63 -21.96 12.58 17.89
N LEU A 64 -22.11 12.28 16.59
CA LEU A 64 -23.29 12.66 15.80
C LEU A 64 -24.57 11.97 16.29
N MET A 65 -24.47 10.68 16.66
CA MET A 65 -25.57 9.93 17.25
C MET A 65 -26.01 10.53 18.59
N GLY A 66 -25.06 10.95 19.43
CA GLY A 66 -25.34 11.67 20.68
C GLY A 66 -25.96 13.06 20.47
N GLN A 67 -25.70 13.70 19.33
CA GLN A 67 -26.32 14.98 18.93
C GLN A 67 -27.68 14.81 18.23
N GLY A 68 -28.16 13.57 18.01
CA GLY A 68 -29.40 13.29 17.31
C GLY A 68 -29.33 13.44 15.78
N LYS A 69 -28.14 13.68 15.22
CA LYS A 69 -27.88 13.85 13.78
C LYS A 69 -27.74 12.49 13.08
N LYS A 70 -28.85 11.75 13.02
CA LYS A 70 -28.87 10.38 12.50
C LYS A 70 -28.47 10.28 11.03
N ASP A 71 -28.95 11.21 10.19
CA ASP A 71 -28.68 11.18 8.75
C ASP A 71 -27.18 11.39 8.44
N GLU A 72 -26.52 12.32 9.13
CA GLU A 72 -25.06 12.53 9.02
C GLU A 72 -24.28 11.30 9.51
N ALA A 73 -24.75 10.68 10.60
CA ALA A 73 -24.11 9.49 11.16
C ALA A 73 -24.24 8.26 10.23
N GLU A 74 -25.36 8.10 9.53
CA GLU A 74 -25.56 7.03 8.55
C GLU A 74 -24.65 7.19 7.34
N GLU A 75 -24.46 8.41 6.84
CA GLU A 75 -23.55 8.66 5.72
C GLU A 75 -22.09 8.35 6.11
N ILE A 76 -21.64 8.76 7.30
CA ILE A 76 -20.30 8.40 7.77
C ILE A 76 -20.17 6.88 7.99
N LYS A 77 -21.23 6.22 8.47
CA LYS A 77 -21.25 4.76 8.61
C LYS A 77 -21.12 4.05 7.26
N ARG A 78 -21.71 4.60 6.19
CA ARG A 78 -21.54 4.12 4.82
C ARG A 78 -20.09 4.25 4.37
N GLN A 79 -19.46 5.41 4.57
CA GLN A 79 -18.04 5.63 4.27
C GLN A 79 -17.13 4.66 5.03
N VAL A 80 -17.43 4.37 6.30
CA VAL A 80 -16.69 3.36 7.08
C VAL A 80 -16.80 1.97 6.46
N GLY A 81 -17.98 1.59 5.97
CA GLY A 81 -18.20 0.33 5.26
C GLY A 81 -17.46 0.24 3.92
N GLU A 82 -17.43 1.33 3.15
CA GLU A 82 -16.67 1.41 1.90
C GLU A 82 -15.16 1.34 2.16
N ASN A 83 -14.66 2.05 3.17
CA ASN A 83 -13.26 1.99 3.58
C ASN A 83 -12.85 0.59 4.05
N ALA A 84 -13.76 -0.18 4.68
CA ALA A 84 -13.48 -1.55 5.08
C ALA A 84 -13.30 -2.48 3.87
N LYS A 85 -14.16 -2.35 2.84
CA LYS A 85 -14.00 -3.11 1.59
C LYS A 85 -12.71 -2.75 0.87
N ARG A 86 -12.40 -1.45 0.78
CA ARG A 86 -11.16 -0.98 0.17
C ARG A 86 -9.92 -1.49 0.92
N LEU A 87 -10.00 -1.56 2.25
CA LEU A 87 -8.93 -2.11 3.07
C LEU A 87 -8.67 -3.60 2.76
N GLU A 88 -9.72 -4.40 2.61
CA GLU A 88 -9.59 -5.82 2.23
C GLU A 88 -8.94 -6.00 0.84
N GLU A 89 -9.30 -5.16 -0.13
CA GLU A 89 -8.68 -5.15 -1.46
C GLU A 89 -7.18 -4.80 -1.39
N LEU A 90 -6.83 -3.79 -0.58
CA LEU A 90 -5.45 -3.37 -0.41
C LEU A 90 -4.61 -4.43 0.31
N GLU A 91 -5.16 -5.08 1.34
CA GLU A 91 -4.47 -6.18 2.03
C GLU A 91 -4.20 -7.37 1.09
N ALA A 92 -5.14 -7.69 0.20
CA ALA A 92 -4.92 -8.71 -0.83
C ALA A 92 -3.85 -8.28 -1.85
N LEU A 93 -3.89 -7.03 -2.30
CA LEU A 93 -2.91 -6.47 -3.23
C LEU A 93 -1.50 -6.42 -2.61
N GLU A 94 -1.38 -6.00 -1.35
CA GLU A 94 -0.12 -5.99 -0.60
C GLU A 94 0.51 -7.39 -0.57
N LYS A 95 -0.29 -8.41 -0.28
CA LYS A 95 0.16 -9.80 -0.24
C LYS A 95 0.63 -10.28 -1.62
N GLU A 96 -0.13 -10.00 -2.67
CA GLU A 96 0.24 -10.36 -4.04
C GLU A 96 1.53 -9.67 -4.48
N LEU A 97 1.67 -8.37 -4.19
CA LEU A 97 2.86 -7.60 -4.53
C LEU A 97 4.08 -8.08 -3.73
N GLU A 98 3.90 -8.43 -2.46
CA GLU A 98 4.97 -8.97 -1.62
C GLU A 98 5.44 -10.34 -2.13
N GLU A 99 4.52 -11.21 -2.54
CA GLU A 99 4.83 -12.49 -3.18
C GLU A 99 5.57 -12.33 -4.53
N LYS A 100 5.28 -11.27 -5.29
CA LYS A 100 5.98 -10.96 -6.55
C LYS A 100 7.38 -10.38 -6.37
N ILE A 101 7.64 -9.74 -5.22
CA ILE A 101 8.93 -9.14 -4.88
C ILE A 101 9.89 -10.18 -4.28
N LEU A 102 9.36 -11.20 -3.59
CA LEU A 102 10.10 -12.29 -2.91
C LEU A 102 10.68 -13.33 -3.87
#